data_AF-A0A7C7LMJ8-F1
#
_entry.id   AF-A0A7C7LMJ8-F1
#
_cell.length_a   1.000
_cell.length_b   1.000
_cell.length_c   1.000
_cell.angle_alpha   90.00
_cell.angle_beta   90.00
_cell.angle_gamma   90.00
#
_symmetry.space_group_name_H-M   'P 1'
#
loop_
_entity.id
_entity.type
_entity.pdbx_description
1 polymer ?
#
loop_
_entity_poly.entity_id
_entity_poly.type
_entity_poly.pdbx_seq_one_letter_code
_entity_poly.pdbx_strand_id
1 'polypeptide(L)'
;MLFVKDQNPEKPNYFLFQDNIDTELPSDWNIWCLAESMELGNNTIEAHFKGKYDVNLDVYSLIPDKNIVTGAYGPTESVYGFYRQKLYQLQQNSGGNYMVLLYPRLRNEKQPEVKAWGISGTCIRTNTWTHYVVLSNQPVNVQEADATFQGKVGVLRRDGHTRSITLLSTDGGKAHSSMA
;
A
#
# COMPACT_ATOMS: atom_id res chain seq x y z
N MET A 1 -11.03 -1.16 0.26
CA MET A 1 -10.00 -0.38 0.99
C MET A 1 -9.91 -0.85 2.43
N LEU A 2 -8.70 -0.95 2.97
CA LEU A 2 -8.41 -1.18 4.38
C LEU A 2 -7.55 -0.03 4.91
N PHE A 3 -7.99 0.64 5.97
CA PHE A 3 -7.20 1.63 6.68
C PHE A 3 -6.62 1.00 7.95
N VAL A 4 -5.29 0.91 8.03
CA VAL A 4 -4.59 0.43 9.22
C VAL A 4 -4.11 1.66 9.98
N LYS A 5 -4.59 1.79 11.20
CA LYS A 5 -4.23 2.88 12.12
C LYS A 5 -3.68 2.29 13.42
N ASP A 6 -2.65 2.93 13.95
CA ASP A 6 -2.18 2.68 15.31
C ASP A 6 -2.72 3.77 16.26
N GLN A 7 -2.78 3.45 17.55
CA GLN A 7 -3.15 4.43 18.58
C GLN A 7 -2.04 5.49 18.73
N ASN A 8 -0.78 5.09 18.53
CA ASN A 8 0.32 6.04 18.44
C ASN A 8 0.43 6.58 16.99
N PRO A 9 0.34 7.90 16.75
CA PRO A 9 0.49 8.47 15.41
C PRO A 9 1.87 8.25 14.77
N GLU A 10 2.90 7.95 15.57
CA GLU A 10 4.25 7.61 15.08
C GLU A 10 4.42 6.14 14.71
N LYS A 11 3.39 5.32 14.96
CA LYS A 11 3.34 3.90 14.57
C LYS A 11 2.64 3.75 13.20
N PRO A 12 2.59 2.55 12.61
CA PRO A 12 2.02 2.31 11.27
C PRO A 12 0.64 2.91 11.06
N ASN A 13 0.55 3.81 10.07
CA ASN A 13 -0.67 4.44 9.60
C ASN A 13 -0.66 4.42 8.06
N TYR A 14 -1.47 3.58 7.42
CA TYR A 14 -1.45 3.42 5.96
C TYR A 14 -2.78 2.92 5.41
N PHE A 15 -2.95 3.07 4.10
CA PHE A 15 -4.11 2.58 3.37
C PHE A 15 -3.70 1.49 2.40
N LEU A 16 -4.44 0.38 2.39
CA LEU A 16 -4.35 -0.64 1.36
C LEU A 16 -5.60 -0.60 0.50
N PHE A 17 -5.41 -0.44 -0.80
CA PHE A 17 -6.45 -0.50 -1.82
C PHE A 17 -6.35 -1.83 -2.55
N GLN A 18 -7.52 -2.37 -2.88
CA GLN A 18 -7.65 -3.46 -3.81
C GLN A 18 -8.87 -3.12 -4.66
N ASP A 19 -8.62 -2.86 -5.93
CA ASP A 19 -9.65 -2.48 -6.88
C ASP A 19 -9.76 -3.61 -7.90
N ASN A 20 -10.92 -4.27 -7.89
CA ASN A 20 -11.28 -5.28 -8.86
C ASN A 20 -12.07 -4.63 -9.99
N ILE A 21 -11.49 -4.58 -11.18
CA ILE A 21 -12.12 -3.90 -12.32
C ILE A 21 -12.74 -4.96 -13.23
N ASP A 22 -14.07 -4.93 -13.34
CA ASP A 22 -14.82 -5.77 -14.27
C ASP A 22 -15.10 -4.97 -15.55
N THR A 23 -14.21 -5.09 -16.53
CA THR A 23 -14.29 -4.35 -17.78
C THR A 23 -13.57 -5.09 -18.91
N GLU A 24 -14.08 -4.93 -20.12
CA GLU A 24 -13.46 -5.46 -21.34
C GLU A 24 -12.35 -4.56 -21.90
N LEU A 25 -12.21 -3.33 -21.40
CA LEU A 25 -11.22 -2.35 -21.87
C LEU A 25 -10.01 -2.29 -20.92
N PRO A 26 -8.82 -1.87 -21.38
CA PRO A 26 -7.74 -1.49 -20.47
C PRO A 26 -8.22 -0.43 -19.48
N SER A 27 -7.67 -0.47 -18.27
CA SER A 27 -7.97 0.50 -17.22
C SER A 27 -6.71 1.21 -16.76
N ASP A 28 -6.90 2.38 -16.16
CA ASP A 28 -5.85 3.14 -15.50
C ASP A 28 -6.22 3.35 -14.02
N TRP A 29 -5.26 3.16 -13.12
CA TRP A 29 -5.35 3.60 -11.73
C TRP A 29 -4.44 4.81 -11.53
N ASN A 30 -4.98 5.90 -10.99
CA ASN A 30 -4.29 7.18 -10.91
C ASN A 30 -4.22 7.69 -9.48
N ILE A 31 -3.04 8.14 -9.06
CA ILE A 31 -2.90 9.02 -7.91
C ILE A 31 -2.24 10.34 -8.32
N TRP A 32 -2.93 11.43 -7.99
CA TRP A 32 -2.42 12.78 -8.08
C TRP A 32 -2.08 13.27 -6.69
N CYS A 33 -0.81 13.63 -6.48
CA CYS A 33 -0.34 14.12 -5.19
C CYS A 33 0.22 15.54 -5.32
N LEU A 34 -0.19 16.43 -4.41
CA LEU A 34 0.46 17.73 -4.26
C LEU A 34 1.84 17.53 -3.62
N ALA A 35 2.88 17.47 -4.46
CA ALA A 35 4.24 17.14 -4.04
C ALA A 35 5.26 18.09 -4.70
N GLU A 36 6.39 18.30 -4.03
CA GLU A 36 7.55 19.02 -4.57
C GLU A 36 8.13 18.24 -5.75
N SER A 37 8.33 16.95 -5.56
CA SER A 37 8.83 16.00 -6.56
C SER A 37 8.18 14.63 -6.38
N MET A 38 8.37 13.78 -7.39
CA MET A 38 8.07 12.36 -7.33
C MET A 38 9.21 11.63 -8.04
N GLU A 39 9.64 10.52 -7.45
CA GLU A 39 10.67 9.64 -8.00
C GLU A 39 10.13 8.21 -8.02
N LEU A 40 10.51 7.42 -9.02
CA LEU A 40 10.21 5.99 -9.03
C LEU A 40 11.27 5.24 -8.22
N GLY A 41 10.85 4.20 -7.50
CA GLY A 41 11.77 3.30 -6.82
C GLY A 41 12.57 2.42 -7.78
N ASN A 42 13.54 1.68 -7.25
CA ASN A 42 14.51 0.91 -8.05
C ASN A 42 13.87 -0.12 -9.00
N ASN A 43 12.71 -0.66 -8.64
CA ASN A 43 11.99 -1.67 -9.44
C ASN A 43 10.79 -1.09 -10.20
N THR A 44 10.72 0.24 -10.32
CA THR A 44 9.68 1.07 -10.97
C THR A 44 8.24 0.94 -10.46
N ILE A 45 7.86 -0.17 -9.82
CA ILE A 45 6.53 -0.42 -9.21
C ILE A 45 6.25 0.38 -7.91
N GLU A 46 7.16 1.28 -7.55
CA GLU A 46 7.08 2.12 -6.37
C GLU A 46 7.21 3.58 -6.79
N ALA A 47 6.45 4.48 -6.17
CA ALA A 47 6.59 5.91 -6.34
C ALA A 47 6.75 6.61 -4.99
N HIS A 48 7.73 7.50 -4.90
CA HIS A 48 8.08 8.25 -3.70
C HIS A 48 7.79 9.73 -3.94
N PHE A 49 6.71 10.22 -3.36
CA PHE A 49 6.31 11.62 -3.43
C PHE A 49 6.94 12.40 -2.28
N LYS A 50 7.73 13.42 -2.61
CA LYS A 50 8.26 14.36 -1.64
C LYS A 50 7.21 15.41 -1.32
N GLY A 51 6.56 15.30 -0.17
CA GLY A 51 5.51 16.24 0.22
C GLY A 51 6.05 17.57 0.73
N LYS A 52 5.12 18.51 0.98
CA LYS A 52 5.45 19.89 1.38
C LYS A 52 5.47 20.11 2.90
N TYR A 53 4.66 19.38 3.64
CA TYR A 53 4.41 19.61 5.07
C TYR A 53 5.09 18.54 5.93
N ASP A 54 6.35 18.23 5.63
CA ASP A 54 7.18 17.22 6.31
C ASP A 54 6.61 15.80 6.36
N VAL A 55 5.63 15.52 5.50
CA VAL A 55 5.07 14.20 5.26
C VAL A 55 5.31 13.85 3.80
N ASN A 56 6.01 12.76 3.56
CA ASN A 56 6.13 12.13 2.25
C ASN A 56 5.03 11.08 2.08
N LEU A 57 4.75 10.71 0.84
CA LEU A 57 3.89 9.58 0.52
C LEU A 57 4.66 8.60 -0.35
N ASP A 58 4.82 7.37 0.15
CA ASP A 58 5.27 6.26 -0.69
C ASP A 58 4.04 5.48 -1.18
N VAL A 59 4.07 5.10 -2.45
CA VAL A 59 3.04 4.32 -3.12
C VAL A 59 3.68 3.06 -3.64
N TYR A 60 3.17 1.90 -3.24
CA TYR A 60 3.66 0.60 -3.68
C TYR A 60 2.58 -0.12 -4.46
N SER A 61 2.85 -0.48 -5.72
CA SER A 61 2.02 -1.42 -6.47
C SER A 61 2.43 -2.84 -6.14
N LEU A 62 1.47 -3.63 -5.65
CA LEU A 62 1.67 -5.01 -5.19
C LEU A 62 1.34 -6.04 -6.28
N ILE A 63 0.66 -5.61 -7.34
CA ILE A 63 0.45 -6.38 -8.57
C ILE A 63 1.36 -5.75 -9.62
N PRO A 64 2.33 -6.48 -10.20
CA PRO A 64 3.21 -5.91 -11.20
C PRO A 64 2.42 -5.32 -12.37
N ASP A 65 2.53 -4.01 -12.57
CA ASP A 65 1.92 -3.31 -13.69
C ASP A 65 2.81 -3.41 -14.94
N LYS A 66 2.18 -3.46 -16.11
CA LYS A 66 2.91 -3.56 -17.38
C LYS A 66 3.51 -2.23 -17.81
N ASN A 67 2.80 -1.14 -17.53
CA ASN A 67 3.18 0.21 -17.91
C ASN A 67 2.91 1.17 -16.74
N ILE A 68 3.87 2.07 -16.52
CA ILE A 68 3.80 3.12 -15.52
C ILE A 68 3.93 4.45 -16.25
N VAL A 69 2.97 5.34 -16.01
CA VAL A 69 2.95 6.69 -16.58
C VAL A 69 3.13 7.69 -15.45
N THR A 70 4.00 8.67 -15.68
CA THR A 70 4.24 9.77 -14.74
C THR A 70 3.94 11.10 -15.42
N GLY A 71 3.59 12.10 -14.62
CA GLY A 71 3.20 13.40 -15.17
C GLY A 71 3.08 14.47 -14.10
N ALA A 72 2.72 15.67 -14.53
CA ALA A 72 2.44 16.77 -13.62
C ALA A 72 1.38 17.70 -14.20
N TYR A 73 0.50 18.19 -13.33
CA TYR A 73 -0.58 19.11 -13.70
C TYR A 73 -0.65 20.28 -12.71
N GLY A 74 -1.07 21.44 -13.21
CA GLY A 74 -1.20 22.66 -12.41
C GLY A 74 0.02 23.59 -12.50
N PRO A 75 -0.13 24.84 -12.04
CA PRO A 75 0.87 25.88 -12.21
C PRO A 75 2.13 25.60 -11.38
N THR A 76 3.30 25.86 -11.95
CA THR A 76 4.59 25.83 -11.24
C THR A 76 4.74 27.01 -10.28
N GLU A 77 4.15 28.16 -10.63
CA GLU A 77 4.14 29.39 -9.83
C GLU A 77 2.70 29.92 -9.75
N SER A 78 2.24 30.27 -8.56
CA SER A 78 0.93 30.91 -8.36
C SER A 78 0.96 31.80 -7.12
N VAL A 79 0.30 32.95 -7.21
CA VAL A 79 0.16 33.92 -6.11
C VAL A 79 -0.61 33.36 -4.90
N TYR A 80 -1.37 32.28 -5.11
CA TYR A 80 -2.12 31.60 -4.04
C TYR A 80 -1.37 30.40 -3.44
N GLY A 81 -0.17 30.08 -3.96
CA GLY A 81 0.67 28.98 -3.48
C GLY A 81 0.97 27.93 -4.56
N PHE A 82 1.77 26.93 -4.21
CA PHE A 82 2.13 25.86 -5.14
C PHE A 82 1.00 24.83 -5.26
N TYR A 83 0.40 24.70 -6.43
CA TYR A 83 -0.67 23.72 -6.73
C TYR A 83 -0.26 22.62 -7.72
N ARG A 84 1.03 22.55 -8.09
CA ARG A 84 1.51 21.54 -9.03
C ARG A 84 1.43 20.14 -8.42
N GLN A 85 0.57 19.32 -8.99
CA GLN A 85 0.40 17.92 -8.61
C GLN A 85 1.28 17.02 -9.49
N LYS A 86 1.72 15.90 -8.93
CA LYS A 86 2.48 14.86 -9.63
C LYS A 86 1.58 13.64 -9.80
N LEU A 87 1.62 13.03 -10.99
CA LEU A 87 0.87 11.82 -11.34
C LEU A 87 1.77 10.60 -11.19
N TYR A 88 1.24 9.58 -10.53
CA TYR A 88 1.64 8.20 -10.72
C TYR A 88 0.43 7.42 -11.22
N GLN A 89 0.55 6.86 -12.43
CA GLN A 89 -0.49 6.10 -13.10
C GLN A 89 0.00 4.68 -13.36
N LEU A 90 -0.84 3.72 -12.99
CA LEU A 90 -0.68 2.30 -13.25
C LEU A 90 -1.67 1.91 -14.34
N GLN A 91 -1.23 1.05 -15.28
CA GLN A 91 -2.11 0.58 -16.35
C GLN A 91 -2.21 -0.94 -16.35
N GLN A 92 -3.44 -1.42 -16.44
CA GLN A 92 -3.76 -2.83 -16.54
C GLN A 92 -4.53 -3.12 -17.82
N ASN A 93 -4.32 -4.34 -18.35
CA ASN A 93 -5.15 -4.85 -19.43
C ASN A 93 -6.62 -5.02 -18.98
N SER A 94 -7.48 -5.30 -19.96
CA SER A 94 -8.84 -5.80 -19.74
C SER A 94 -8.89 -6.86 -18.63
N GLY A 95 -9.81 -6.67 -17.68
CA GLY A 95 -9.98 -7.54 -16.50
C GLY A 95 -8.84 -7.55 -15.46
N GLY A 96 -7.85 -6.66 -15.59
CA GLY A 96 -6.77 -6.54 -14.61
C GLY A 96 -7.21 -5.85 -13.32
N ASN A 97 -6.52 -6.17 -12.22
CA ASN A 97 -6.81 -5.63 -10.89
C ASN A 97 -5.64 -4.78 -10.38
N TYR A 98 -5.93 -3.90 -9.43
CA TYR A 98 -4.92 -3.11 -8.73
C TYR A 98 -4.88 -3.49 -7.25
N MET A 99 -3.68 -3.53 -6.69
CA MET A 99 -3.49 -3.61 -5.25
C MET A 99 -2.38 -2.65 -4.88
N VAL A 100 -2.73 -1.60 -4.14
CA VAL A 100 -1.85 -0.44 -3.92
C VAL A 100 -1.79 -0.10 -2.43
N LEU A 101 -0.58 0.01 -1.90
CA LEU A 101 -0.32 0.52 -0.56
C LEU A 101 0.05 2.00 -0.63
N LEU A 102 -0.71 2.83 0.09
CA LEU A 102 -0.37 4.23 0.34
C LEU A 102 0.21 4.34 1.75
N TYR A 103 1.49 4.67 1.85
CA TYR A 103 2.23 4.79 3.11
C TYR A 103 2.69 6.24 3.33
N PRO A 104 1.91 7.06 4.04
CA PRO A 104 2.37 8.34 4.54
C PRO A 104 3.47 8.13 5.58
N ARG A 105 4.55 8.90 5.49
CA ARG A 105 5.66 8.86 6.45
C ARG A 105 6.24 10.24 6.70
N LEU A 106 6.90 10.43 7.84
CA LEU A 106 7.64 11.67 8.06
C LEU A 106 8.78 11.80 7.04
N ARG A 107 9.16 13.03 6.69
CA ARG A 107 10.14 13.33 5.63
C ARG A 107 11.44 12.54 5.78
N ASN A 108 11.90 12.39 7.01
CA ASN A 108 13.16 11.73 7.36
C ASN A 108 12.98 10.30 7.89
N GLU A 109 11.74 9.79 7.94
CA GLU A 109 11.49 8.39 8.28
C GLU A 109 11.97 7.50 7.12
N LYS A 110 12.58 6.36 7.47
CA LYS A 110 12.98 5.37 6.47
C LYS A 110 11.74 4.73 5.85
N GLN A 111 11.82 4.43 4.56
CA GLN A 111 10.78 3.68 3.86
C GLN A 111 10.62 2.28 4.50
N PRO A 112 9.38 1.75 4.59
CA PRO A 112 9.19 0.36 4.92
C PRO A 112 9.69 -0.55 3.80
N GLU A 113 10.11 -1.76 4.16
CA GLU A 113 10.25 -2.85 3.22
C GLU A 113 8.85 -3.41 2.92
N VAL A 114 8.45 -3.43 1.66
CA VAL A 114 7.14 -3.93 1.23
C VAL A 114 7.35 -5.07 0.26
N LYS A 115 6.71 -6.21 0.54
CA LYS A 115 6.77 -7.42 -0.29
C LYS A 115 5.39 -8.02 -0.47
N ALA A 116 5.17 -8.70 -1.59
CA ALA A 116 4.02 -9.56 -1.75
C ALA A 116 4.05 -10.69 -0.71
N TRP A 117 2.89 -11.02 -0.16
CA TRP A 117 2.69 -12.19 0.71
C TRP A 117 1.63 -13.07 0.04
N GLY A 118 2.07 -14.04 -0.74
CA GLY A 118 1.18 -14.76 -1.67
C GLY A 118 0.57 -13.85 -2.75
N ILE A 119 -0.62 -14.20 -3.24
CA ILE A 119 -1.29 -13.48 -4.36
C ILE A 119 -2.10 -12.27 -3.86
N SER A 120 -2.58 -12.30 -2.62
CA SER A 120 -3.56 -11.32 -2.10
C SER A 120 -3.18 -10.73 -0.74
N GLY A 121 -1.96 -11.00 -0.29
CA GLY A 121 -1.41 -10.43 0.92
C GLY A 121 -0.19 -9.56 0.63
N THR A 122 0.16 -8.72 1.59
CA THR A 122 1.42 -7.99 1.60
C THR A 122 2.06 -8.06 2.98
N CYS A 123 3.38 -8.17 2.99
CA CYS A 123 4.21 -8.03 4.17
C CYS A 123 4.84 -6.64 4.15
N ILE A 124 4.59 -5.85 5.20
CA ILE A 124 5.12 -4.51 5.40
C ILE A 124 6.00 -4.58 6.64
N ARG A 125 7.28 -4.25 6.50
CA ARG A 125 8.28 -4.38 7.56
C ARG A 125 9.05 -3.08 7.76
N THR A 126 9.24 -2.74 9.03
CA THR A 126 10.23 -1.76 9.47
C THR A 126 11.23 -2.43 10.39
N ASN A 127 12.18 -1.65 10.92
CA ASN A 127 13.15 -2.15 11.90
C ASN A 127 12.51 -2.56 13.24
N THR A 128 11.27 -2.14 13.51
CA THR A 128 10.62 -2.30 14.82
C THR A 128 9.37 -3.16 14.79
N TRP A 129 8.76 -3.36 13.63
CA TRP A 129 7.51 -4.12 13.49
C TRP A 129 7.38 -4.75 12.10
N THR A 130 6.53 -5.76 12.02
CA THR A 130 6.13 -6.43 10.77
C THR A 130 4.62 -6.59 10.77
N HIS A 131 3.97 -6.17 9.69
CA HIS A 131 2.55 -6.38 9.44
C HIS A 131 2.37 -7.30 8.24
N TYR A 132 1.54 -8.32 8.41
CA TYR A 132 1.00 -9.10 7.30
C TYR A 132 -0.45 -8.69 7.09
N VAL A 133 -0.77 -8.22 5.90
CA VAL A 133 -2.06 -7.62 5.58
C VAL A 133 -2.67 -8.37 4.41
N VAL A 134 -3.92 -8.78 4.55
CA VAL A 134 -4.70 -9.37 3.47
C VAL A 134 -5.93 -8.50 3.22
N LEU A 135 -6.14 -8.17 1.96
CA LEU A 135 -7.36 -7.55 1.45
C LEU A 135 -7.70 -8.31 0.17
N SER A 136 -8.83 -9.01 0.19
CA SER A 136 -9.35 -9.83 -0.91
C SER A 136 -10.87 -9.75 -0.97
N ASN A 137 -11.43 -9.76 -2.19
CA ASN A 137 -12.86 -9.92 -2.42
C ASN A 137 -13.33 -11.38 -2.26
N GLN A 138 -12.41 -12.35 -2.36
CA GLN A 138 -12.66 -13.78 -2.17
C GLN A 138 -11.84 -14.35 -1.00
N PRO A 139 -12.29 -15.42 -0.33
CA PRO A 139 -11.48 -16.08 0.68
C PRO A 139 -10.16 -16.56 0.09
N VAL A 140 -9.05 -16.22 0.74
CA VAL A 140 -7.71 -16.65 0.35
C VAL A 140 -7.07 -17.43 1.48
N ASN A 141 -6.13 -18.29 1.13
CA ASN A 141 -5.19 -18.89 2.06
C ASN A 141 -3.80 -18.37 1.71
N VAL A 142 -3.19 -17.64 2.64
CA VAL A 142 -1.85 -17.08 2.49
C VAL A 142 -0.95 -17.68 3.56
N GLN A 143 0.19 -18.21 3.14
CA GLN A 143 1.15 -18.84 4.04
C GLN A 143 2.56 -18.44 3.63
N GLU A 144 3.35 -17.91 4.58
CA GLU A 144 4.79 -17.71 4.39
C GLU A 144 5.50 -17.77 5.75
N ALA A 145 6.64 -18.48 5.78
CA ALA A 145 7.52 -18.70 6.93
C ALA A 145 6.80 -19.17 8.22
N ASP A 146 6.26 -18.24 8.99
CA ASP A 146 5.73 -18.43 10.35
C ASP A 146 4.30 -17.87 10.51
N ALA A 147 3.66 -17.42 9.43
CA ALA A 147 2.31 -16.88 9.42
C ALA A 147 1.42 -17.65 8.41
N THR A 148 0.19 -17.94 8.83
CA THR A 148 -0.88 -18.45 7.98
C THR A 148 -2.12 -17.61 8.19
N PHE A 149 -2.80 -17.24 7.10
CA PHE A 149 -4.06 -16.54 7.11
C PHE A 149 -5.06 -17.21 6.17
N GLN A 150 -6.27 -17.46 6.66
CA GLN A 150 -7.41 -17.91 5.89
C GLN A 150 -8.56 -16.92 6.08
N GLY A 151 -9.03 -16.29 5.00
CA GLY A 151 -10.13 -15.33 5.06
C GLY A 151 -10.09 -14.32 3.93
N LYS A 152 -10.90 -13.27 4.01
CA LYS A 152 -10.93 -12.18 3.02
C LYS A 152 -10.11 -10.96 3.42
N VAL A 153 -10.24 -10.54 4.68
CA VAL A 153 -9.59 -9.32 5.18
C VAL A 153 -9.03 -9.56 6.56
N GLY A 154 -7.74 -9.26 6.74
CA GLY A 154 -7.10 -9.38 8.04
C GLY A 154 -5.77 -8.66 8.14
N VAL A 155 -5.41 -8.34 9.38
CA VAL A 155 -4.13 -7.75 9.74
C VAL A 155 -3.52 -8.57 10.86
N LEU A 156 -2.35 -9.14 10.62
CA LEU A 156 -1.49 -9.74 11.64
C LEU A 156 -0.35 -8.75 11.91
N ARG A 157 -0.36 -8.13 13.10
CA ARG A 157 0.70 -7.21 13.53
C ARG A 157 1.64 -7.95 14.47
N ARG A 158 2.94 -7.73 14.26
CA ARG A 158 4.01 -8.17 15.17
C ARG A 158 4.92 -6.98 15.46
N ASP A 159 5.09 -6.68 16.72
CA ASP A 159 6.21 -5.89 17.23
C ASP A 159 6.95 -6.70 18.30
N GLY A 160 8.08 -6.20 18.80
CA GLY A 160 8.91 -6.92 19.79
C GLY A 160 8.20 -7.33 21.08
N HIS A 161 6.98 -6.82 21.34
CA HIS A 161 6.23 -7.06 22.58
C HIS A 161 4.79 -7.53 22.34
N THR A 162 4.25 -7.34 21.14
CA THR A 162 2.82 -7.47 20.85
C THR A 162 2.62 -8.28 19.58
N ARG A 163 1.69 -9.24 19.67
CA ARG A 163 1.11 -9.90 18.50
C ARG A 163 -0.40 -9.64 18.54
N SER A 164 -0.93 -9.05 17.47
CA SER A 164 -2.37 -8.81 17.36
C SER A 164 -2.90 -9.32 16.03
N ILE A 165 -4.05 -9.98 16.09
CA ILE A 165 -4.80 -10.40 14.90
C ILE A 165 -6.08 -9.60 14.86
N THR A 166 -6.34 -8.95 13.74
CA THR A 166 -7.62 -8.31 13.45
C THR A 166 -8.21 -8.98 12.23
N LEU A 167 -9.37 -9.61 12.39
CA LEU A 167 -10.15 -10.22 11.32
C LEU A 167 -11.35 -9.32 11.06
N LEU A 168 -11.51 -8.88 9.81
CA LEU A 168 -12.50 -7.86 9.44
C LEU A 168 -13.64 -8.42 8.58
N SER A 169 -13.68 -9.74 8.40
CA SER A 169 -14.73 -10.44 7.64
C SER A 169 -15.52 -11.35 8.58
N THR A 170 -16.84 -11.33 8.43
CA THR A 170 -17.82 -12.12 9.20
C THR A 170 -17.78 -13.62 8.89
N ASP A 171 -17.01 -14.02 7.89
CA ASP A 171 -17.01 -15.34 7.26
C ASP A 171 -16.18 -16.39 8.06
N GLY A 172 -15.74 -16.05 9.27
CA GLY A 172 -15.02 -16.98 10.16
C GLY A 172 -13.55 -17.18 9.80
N GLY A 173 -12.87 -16.12 9.38
CA GLY A 173 -11.44 -16.16 9.08
C GLY A 173 -10.60 -16.77 10.22
N LYS A 174 -9.50 -17.44 9.87
CA LYS A 174 -8.55 -18.02 10.80
C LYS A 174 -7.17 -17.44 10.51
N ALA A 175 -6.43 -17.10 11.55
CA ALA A 175 -5.04 -16.70 11.38
C ALA A 175 -4.21 -17.37 12.47
N HIS A 176 -3.04 -17.85 12.08
CA HIS A 176 -2.10 -18.51 12.96
C HIS A 176 -0.71 -17.92 12.74
N SER A 177 0.05 -17.79 13.82
CA SER A 177 1.43 -17.33 13.80
C SER A 177 2.23 -18.22 14.74
N SER A 178 3.26 -18.93 14.26
CA SER A 178 4.11 -19.73 15.14
C SER A 178 4.97 -18.85 16.07
N MET A 179 5.34 -19.39 17.22
CA MET A 179 6.37 -18.81 18.10
C MET A 179 7.75 -19.18 17.56
N ALA A 180 8.64 -18.20 17.53
CA ALA A 180 10.08 -18.45 17.48
C ALA A 180 10.57 -18.45 18.93
#